data_AF-W6R117-F1
#
_entry.id   AF-W6R117-F1
#
_cell.length_a   1.000
_cell.length_b   1.000
_cell.length_c   1.000
_cell.angle_alpha   90.00
_cell.angle_beta   90.00
_cell.angle_gamma   90.00
#
_symmetry.space_group_name_H-M   'P 1'
#
loop_
_entity.id
_entity.type
_entity.pdbx_description
1 polymer ?
#
loop_
_entity_poly.entity_id
_entity_poly.type
_entity_poly.pdbx_seq_one_letter_code
_entity_poly.pdbx_strand_id
1 'polypeptide(L)' 'MLTPEAQRHLERLDTIGRCWTAVTDLMVPEKDLHVVDRDTLSCLFNFLAEEYDKARQGFTEALKDR' A
#
# COMPACT_ATOMS: atom_id res chain seq x y z
N MET A 1 1.03 -19.64 -14.51
CA MET A 1 2.27 -18.86 -14.31
C MET A 1 2.01 -17.40 -14.60
N LEU A 2 2.14 -16.53 -13.59
CA LEU A 2 2.06 -15.08 -13.77
C LEU A 2 3.15 -14.61 -14.75
N THR A 3 2.85 -13.57 -15.53
CA THR A 3 3.88 -12.87 -16.30
C THR A 3 4.86 -12.18 -15.32
N PRO A 4 6.13 -11.95 -15.71
CA PRO A 4 7.09 -11.25 -14.86
C PRO A 4 6.58 -9.86 -14.42
N GLU A 5 5.80 -9.20 -15.25
CA GLU A 5 5.18 -7.91 -14.96
C GLU A 5 4.06 -8.03 -13.92
N ALA A 6 3.16 -9.01 -14.06
CA ALA A 6 2.14 -9.29 -13.05
C ALA A 6 2.78 -9.67 -11.70
N GLN A 7 3.89 -10.41 -11.70
CA GLN A 7 4.62 -10.74 -10.49
C GLN A 7 5.17 -9.48 -9.79
N ARG A 8 5.74 -8.52 -10.53
CA ARG A 8 6.21 -7.24 -9.98
C ARG A 8 5.09 -6.41 -9.38
N HIS A 9 3.94 -6.33 -10.04
CA HIS A 9 2.80 -5.60 -9.50
C HIS A 9 2.25 -6.26 -8.23
N LEU A 10 2.24 -7.59 -8.17
CA LEU A 10 1.86 -8.34 -6.98
C LEU A 10 2.81 -8.08 -5.79
N GLU A 11 4.12 -8.08 -6.04
CA GLU A 11 5.14 -7.73 -5.02
C GLU A 11 5.00 -6.30 -4.52
N ARG A 12 4.62 -5.37 -5.41
CA ARG A 12 4.35 -3.97 -5.03
C ARG A 12 3.09 -3.86 -4.17
N LEU A 13 2.03 -4.60 -4.49
CA LEU A 13 0.83 -4.69 -3.66
C LEU A 13 1.13 -5.23 -2.25
N ASP A 14 1.96 -6.27 -2.15
CA ASP A 14 2.39 -6.82 -0.85
C ASP A 14 3.18 -5.77 -0.04
N THR A 15 4.09 -5.06 -0.69
CA THR A 15 4.88 -4.00 -0.05
C THR A 15 3.98 -2.89 0.50
N ILE A 16 3.01 -2.42 -0.29
CA ILE A 16 2.05 -1.40 0.13
C ILE A 16 1.21 -1.89 1.31
N GLY A 17 0.77 -3.16 1.28
CA GLY A 17 0.06 -3.78 2.41
C GLY A 17 0.88 -3.78 3.70
N ARG A 18 2.17 -4.11 3.62
CA ARG A 18 3.08 -4.04 4.79
C ARG A 18 3.26 -2.62 5.32
N CYS A 19 3.38 -1.63 4.43
CA CYS A 19 3.41 -0.21 4.83
C CYS A 19 2.13 0.19 5.56
N TRP A 20 0.97 -0.23 5.04
CA TRP A 20 -0.32 0.05 5.67
C TRP A 20 -0.39 -0.54 7.09
N THR A 21 -0.03 -1.81 7.25
CA THR A 21 0.02 -2.47 8.55
C THR A 21 0.96 -1.75 9.52
N ALA A 22 2.16 -1.35 9.07
CA ALA A 22 3.11 -0.63 9.91
C ALA A 22 2.55 0.72 10.39
N VAL A 23 1.88 1.47 9.51
CA VAL A 23 1.27 2.76 9.87
C VAL A 23 0.12 2.55 10.86
N THR A 24 -0.75 1.57 10.64
CA THR A 24 -1.85 1.28 11.57
C THR A 24 -1.34 0.76 12.92
N ASP A 25 -0.24 0.01 12.92
CA ASP A 25 0.41 -0.47 14.14
C ASP A 25 0.95 0.67 14.98
N LEU A 26 1.39 1.76 14.35
CA LEU A 26 1.80 2.97 15.06
C LEU A 26 0.59 3.63 15.70
N MET A 27 -0.58 3.61 15.06
CA MET A 27 -1.86 4.21 15.50
C MET A 27 -2.49 3.60 16.78
N VAL A 28 -1.89 2.54 17.35
CA VAL A 28 -2.38 1.90 18.56
C VAL A 28 -2.19 2.83 19.78
N PRO A 29 -3.26 3.17 20.53
CA PRO A 29 -3.20 4.12 21.64
C PRO A 29 -2.16 3.77 22.72
N GLU A 30 -1.91 2.47 22.91
CA GLU A 30 -0.96 1.92 23.88
C GLU A 30 0.51 2.13 23.48
N LYS A 31 0.78 2.51 22.22
CA LYS A 31 2.14 2.79 21.72
C LYS A 31 2.53 4.27 21.80
N ASP A 32 1.76 5.05 22.55
CA ASP A 32 2.06 6.44 22.92
C ASP A 32 2.22 7.39 21.71
N LEU A 33 1.09 7.78 21.11
CA LEU A 33 1.05 8.69 19.97
C LEU A 33 0.58 10.10 20.34
N HIS A 34 1.12 10.68 21.41
CA HIS A 34 0.93 12.10 21.67
C HIS A 34 1.51 13.03 20.56
N VAL A 35 2.14 12.46 19.52
CA VAL A 35 2.86 13.19 18.45
C VAL A 35 2.38 12.80 17.04
N VAL A 36 1.19 12.22 16.89
CA VAL A 36 0.68 11.89 15.56
C VAL A 36 -0.08 13.07 14.96
N ASP A 37 0.59 13.76 14.05
CA ASP A 37 -0.04 14.73 13.15
C ASP A 37 -1.02 14.00 12.22
N ARG A 38 -2.32 14.26 12.44
CA ARG A 38 -3.42 13.66 11.69
C ARG A 38 -3.39 14.06 10.22
N ASP A 39 -2.91 15.25 9.89
CA ASP A 39 -2.86 15.73 8.50
C ASP A 39 -1.75 15.01 7.74
N THR A 40 -0.59 14.84 8.37
CA THR A 40 0.50 14.04 7.81
C THR A 40 0.10 12.57 7.63
N LEU A 41 -0.62 11.98 8.60
CA LEU A 41 -1.16 10.61 8.43
C LEU A 41 -2.18 10.52 7.29
N SER A 42 -3.10 11.47 7.20
CA SER A 42 -4.09 11.52 6.13
C SER A 42 -3.42 11.60 4.76
N CYS A 43 -2.39 12.45 4.63
CA CYS A 43 -1.55 12.54 3.44
C CYS A 43 -0.90 11.19 3.10
N LEU A 44 -0.31 10.51 4.09
CA LEU A 44 0.31 9.20 3.90
C LEU A 44 -0.69 8.12 3.48
N PHE A 45 -1.87 8.08 4.10
CA PHE A 45 -2.93 7.13 3.72
C PHE A 45 -3.43 7.36 2.30
N ASN A 46 -3.62 8.62 1.90
CA ASN A 46 -4.02 8.97 0.53
C ASN A 46 -2.95 8.53 -0.47
N PHE A 47 -1.67 8.79 -0.18
CA PHE A 47 -0.57 8.32 -1.02
C PHE A 47 -0.55 6.79 -1.15
N LEU A 48 -0.67 6.05 -0.05
CA LEU A 48 -0.70 4.59 -0.08
C LEU A 48 -1.91 4.05 -0.86
N ALA A 49 -3.07 4.70 -0.74
CA ALA A 49 -4.27 4.33 -1.50
C ALA A 49 -4.07 4.55 -3.01
N GLU A 50 -3.50 5.68 -3.42
CA GLU A 50 -3.17 5.94 -4.83
C GLU A 50 -2.17 4.93 -5.39
N GLU A 51 -1.12 4.61 -4.63
CA GLU A 51 -0.13 3.62 -5.04
C GLU A 51 -0.72 2.21 -5.12
N TYR A 52 -1.64 1.87 -4.22
CA TYR A 52 -2.38 0.61 -4.28
C TYR A 52 -3.20 0.51 -5.56
N ASP A 53 -3.96 1.55 -5.90
CA ASP A 53 -4.78 1.54 -7.10
C ASP A 53 -3.94 1.45 -8.39
N LYS A 54 -2.82 2.17 -8.47
CA LYS A 54 -1.87 2.05 -9.59
C LYS A 54 -1.32 0.63 -9.71
N ALA A 55 -0.88 0.04 -8.60
CA ALA A 55 -0.34 -1.32 -8.59
C ALA A 55 -1.40 -2.36 -8.95
N ARG A 56 -2.64 -2.19 -8.46
CA ARG A 56 -3.78 -3.04 -8.76
C ARG A 56 -4.19 -2.95 -10.23
N GLN A 57 -4.22 -1.74 -10.78
CA GLN A 57 -4.50 -1.53 -12.20
C GLN A 57 -3.44 -2.20 -13.07
N GLY A 58 -2.15 -1.94 -12.80
CA GLY A 58 -1.05 -2.57 -13.53
C GLY A 58 -1.06 -4.10 -13.43
N PHE A 59 -1.38 -4.65 -12.25
CA PHE A 59 -1.59 -6.10 -12.10
C PHE A 59 -2.73 -6.63 -12.98
N THR A 60 -3.85 -5.91 -13.00
CA THR A 60 -5.04 -6.29 -13.76
C THR A 60 -4.77 -6.25 -15.27
N GLU A 61 -4.04 -5.25 -15.74
CA GLU A 61 -3.61 -5.11 -17.14
C GLU A 61 -2.63 -6.22 -17.52
N ALA A 62 -1.59 -6.46 -16.72
CA ALA A 62 -0.62 -7.52 -16.94
C ALA A 62 -1.21 -8.96 -16.92
N LEU A 63 -2.42 -9.12 -16.36
CA LEU A 63 -3.18 -10.37 -16.40
C LEU A 63 -4.07 -10.52 -17.63
N LYS A 64 -4.44 -9.41 -18.30
CA LYS A 64 -5.23 -9.43 -19.55
C LYS A 64 -4.36 -9.71 -20.77
N ASP A 65 -3.09 -9.31 -20.75
CA ASP A 65 -2.13 -9.51 -21.83
C ASP A 65 -1.54 -10.94 -21.87
N ARG A 66 -2.31 -11.92 -21.41
CA ARG A 66 -1.87 -13.26 -21.05
C ARG A 66 -2.48 -14.35 -21.91
#